data_AF-A0A954FEU8-F1
#
_entry.id   AF-A0A954FEU8-F1
#
_cell.length_a   1.000
_cell.length_b   1.000
_cell.length_c   1.000
_cell.angle_alpha   90.00
_cell.angle_beta   90.00
_cell.angle_gamma   90.00
#
_symmetry.space_group_name_H-M   'P 1'
#
loop_
_entity.id
_entity.type
_entity.pdbx_description
1 polymer ?
#
loop_
_entity_poly.entity_id
_entity_poly.type
_entity_poly.pdbx_seq_one_letter_code
_entity_poly.pdbx_strand_id
1 'polypeptide(L)'
;TQIHPTQNNELNTVELFWTPEIPGEYKIAVEAVPLEGEIKQTNNRLETIVTVQKGGIQVVYFDSLRPEQKFIRSMNDPKIQLDYIPVGNGFSGSKNPVNADLKDLSRYDVFIIGDVPADILGPTVLRKIADRVEQGAGLLMTGGYHSFGPGGYANTPLESLIPVVMRASEKQAGNVIAKDLHYFQDLKMVPTSLGLQRYVMQLDSSREGNRQKWNSLAPLKGANRLRKKFETVEILAESAGNEAIPLLFASDVGNARVMAFAGDTTFQWFLSGNRSEHERFWRQMILWLAHKENESDQSVWSRVEPRNVAPGSQVPIQFGARDDKGKPIADVQFTVQVTGPSGETSKTEIQGTTGTSTTTFSQTQEPGDYWVTVRADKNGNPLGFDATTRFIVDPRDLELDNPAADYSLLESIASLSGGSSLPPEELESFLTRMNKEKLWNNDLTRYRRVSLWDNWYFLLCFILLLSAEWFFRKHKGLV
;
A
#
# COMPACT_ATOMS: atom_id res chain seq x y z
N THR A 1 19.16 -3.41 21.57
CA THR A 1 19.33 -2.45 22.68
C THR A 1 19.21 -3.19 24.00
N GLN A 2 19.99 -2.85 25.02
CA GLN A 2 19.86 -3.41 26.37
C GLN A 2 19.23 -2.35 27.30
N ILE A 3 18.27 -2.76 28.13
CA ILE A 3 17.55 -1.88 29.06
C ILE A 3 17.72 -2.46 30.47
N HIS A 4 17.99 -1.60 31.45
CA HIS A 4 18.17 -1.98 32.85
C HIS A 4 17.15 -1.22 33.72
N PRO A 5 15.93 -1.76 33.92
CA PRO A 5 14.94 -1.13 34.76
C PRO A 5 15.39 -1.12 36.23
N THR A 6 15.10 -0.03 36.93
CA THR A 6 15.44 0.21 38.34
C THR A 6 14.23 0.12 39.26
N GLN A 7 13.01 0.24 38.72
CA GLN A 7 11.75 0.19 39.45
C GLN A 7 10.70 -0.68 38.75
N ASN A 8 9.71 -1.17 39.49
CA ASN A 8 8.54 -1.82 38.91
C ASN A 8 7.70 -0.79 38.12
N ASN A 9 7.15 -1.21 36.98
CA ASN A 9 6.36 -0.38 36.04
C ASN A 9 7.11 0.82 35.43
N GLU A 10 8.45 0.77 35.38
CA GLU A 10 9.26 1.81 34.74
C GLU A 10 9.06 1.80 33.22
N LEU A 11 8.51 2.90 32.67
CA LEU A 11 8.33 3.08 31.22
C LEU A 11 9.62 3.65 30.62
N ASN A 12 10.32 2.84 29.84
CA ASN A 12 11.52 3.24 29.11
C ASN A 12 11.22 3.36 27.61
N THR A 13 11.35 4.56 27.06
CA THR A 13 11.20 4.79 25.61
C THR A 13 12.49 4.41 24.90
N VAL A 14 12.40 3.51 23.92
CA VAL A 14 13.52 3.14 23.04
C VAL A 14 13.19 3.52 21.61
N GLU A 15 14.02 4.36 21.02
CA GLU A 15 13.94 4.69 19.59
C GLU A 15 14.72 3.67 18.77
N LEU A 16 14.06 3.05 17.80
CA LEU A 16 14.65 2.11 16.87
C LEU A 16 14.56 2.70 15.46
N PHE A 17 15.69 2.75 14.76
CA PHE A 17 15.77 3.26 13.40
C PHE A 17 15.91 2.11 12.42
N TRP A 18 15.05 2.08 11.41
CA TRP A 18 15.12 1.15 10.31
C TRP A 18 14.78 1.90 9.02
N THR A 19 15.67 1.85 8.04
CA THR A 19 15.46 2.47 6.73
C THR A 19 15.24 1.36 5.70
N PRO A 20 14.03 1.27 5.13
CA PRO A 20 13.72 0.28 4.09
C PRO A 20 14.44 0.62 2.78
N GLU A 21 15.16 -0.34 2.20
CA GLU A 21 15.84 -0.18 0.91
C GLU A 21 14.89 -0.34 -0.29
N ILE A 22 13.78 -1.08 -0.10
CA ILE A 22 12.82 -1.38 -1.15
C ILE A 22 11.45 -0.79 -0.73
N PRO A 23 10.69 -0.16 -1.63
CA PRO A 23 9.31 0.20 -1.34
C PRO A 23 8.44 -1.06 -1.21
N GLY A 24 7.50 -1.07 -0.27
CA GLY A 24 6.62 -2.23 -0.07
C GLY A 24 5.92 -2.23 1.27
N GLU A 25 5.09 -3.26 1.49
CA GLU A 25 4.53 -3.54 2.80
C GLU A 25 5.48 -4.45 3.57
N TYR A 26 5.96 -3.96 4.71
CA TYR A 26 6.83 -4.71 5.60
C TYR A 26 6.07 -5.07 6.86
N LYS A 27 6.14 -6.35 7.21
CA LYS A 27 5.78 -6.83 8.54
C LYS A 27 7.03 -6.72 9.40
N ILE A 28 7.05 -5.73 10.28
CA ILE A 28 8.15 -5.53 11.22
C ILE A 28 7.72 -6.03 12.60
N ALA A 29 8.66 -6.59 13.33
CA ALA A 29 8.44 -7.03 14.70
C ALA A 29 9.56 -6.49 15.59
N VAL A 30 9.17 -6.04 16.79
CA VAL A 30 10.09 -5.75 17.88
C VAL A 30 9.95 -6.89 18.88
N GLU A 31 11.06 -7.51 19.26
CA GLU A 31 11.08 -8.66 20.15
C GLU A 31 12.06 -8.41 21.31
N ALA A 32 11.58 -8.62 22.53
CA ALA A 32 12.38 -8.67 23.74
C ALA A 32 12.93 -10.09 23.93
N VAL A 33 14.20 -10.20 24.28
CA VAL A 33 14.82 -11.50 24.58
C VAL A 33 14.23 -12.04 25.89
N PRO A 34 13.66 -13.26 25.91
CA PRO A 34 13.08 -13.82 27.12
C PRO A 34 14.09 -13.94 28.27
N LEU A 35 13.65 -13.68 29.50
CA LEU A 35 14.46 -13.83 30.70
C LEU A 35 14.29 -15.23 31.32
N GLU A 36 15.31 -15.70 32.02
CA GLU A 36 15.23 -16.99 32.73
C GLU A 36 14.19 -16.91 33.87
N GLY A 37 13.22 -17.83 33.87
CA GLY A 37 12.10 -17.84 34.84
C GLY A 37 10.91 -16.94 34.46
N GLU A 38 10.94 -16.30 33.30
CA GLU A 38 9.81 -15.50 32.80
C GLU A 38 8.57 -16.37 32.54
N ILE A 39 7.47 -16.04 33.23
CA ILE A 39 6.22 -16.82 33.20
C ILE A 39 5.44 -16.59 31.89
N LYS A 40 5.45 -15.37 31.36
CA LYS A 40 4.69 -14.99 30.17
C LYS A 40 5.64 -14.50 29.09
N GLN A 41 5.78 -15.28 28.02
CA GLN A 41 6.65 -14.96 26.87
C GLN A 41 5.86 -14.43 25.67
N THR A 42 4.52 -14.52 25.70
CA THR A 42 3.67 -14.15 24.56
C THR A 42 3.55 -12.64 24.34
N ASN A 43 3.91 -11.82 25.32
CA ASN A 43 3.94 -10.35 25.22
C ASN A 43 5.33 -9.80 24.85
N ASN A 44 6.33 -10.66 24.63
CA ASN A 44 7.69 -10.22 24.30
C ASN A 44 7.85 -9.77 22.85
N ARG A 45 6.84 -9.98 22.00
CA ARG A 45 6.91 -9.65 20.58
C ARG A 45 5.73 -8.78 20.16
N LEU A 46 6.03 -7.64 19.55
CA LEU A 46 5.05 -6.72 18.99
C LEU A 46 5.23 -6.66 17.47
N GLU A 47 4.17 -6.97 16.73
CA GLU A 47 4.16 -6.87 15.27
C GLU A 47 3.39 -5.64 14.78
N THR A 48 3.87 -5.03 13.71
CA THR A 48 3.11 -4.02 12.97
C THR A 48 3.40 -4.09 11.48
N ILE A 49 2.47 -3.59 10.68
CA ILE A 49 2.65 -3.44 9.24
C ILE A 49 3.02 -1.99 8.95
N VAL A 50 4.18 -1.79 8.34
CA VAL A 50 4.61 -0.49 7.83
C VAL A 50 4.54 -0.51 6.31
N THR A 51 3.72 0.37 5.73
CA THR A 51 3.71 0.61 4.29
C THR A 51 4.77 1.66 3.98
N VAL A 52 5.87 1.21 3.36
CA VAL A 52 6.96 2.08 2.93
C VAL A 52 6.63 2.61 1.54
N GLN A 53 6.28 3.88 1.49
CA GLN A 53 5.96 4.57 0.25
C GLN A 53 7.23 5.22 -0.30
N LYS A 54 7.50 5.02 -1.59
CA LYS A 54 8.58 5.72 -2.27
C LYS A 54 8.19 7.19 -2.44
N GLY A 55 8.86 8.10 -1.74
CA GLY A 55 8.78 9.52 -2.06
C GLY A 55 9.40 9.77 -3.43
N GLY A 56 8.67 10.44 -4.34
CA GLY A 56 9.11 11.01 -5.62
C GLY A 56 10.01 10.14 -6.52
N ILE A 57 9.54 9.74 -7.70
CA ILE A 57 10.37 9.11 -8.74
C ILE A 57 11.44 10.11 -9.18
N GLN A 58 12.71 9.76 -8.96
CA GLN A 58 13.83 10.59 -9.41
C GLN A 58 14.23 10.19 -10.83
N VAL A 59 14.12 11.13 -11.75
CA VAL A 59 14.44 10.94 -13.17
C VAL A 59 15.62 11.84 -13.52
N VAL A 60 16.65 11.27 -14.13
CA VAL A 60 17.69 12.06 -14.78
C VAL A 60 17.48 12.06 -16.28
N TYR A 61 17.53 13.23 -16.90
CA TYR A 61 17.29 13.41 -18.32
C TYR A 61 18.46 14.10 -19.00
N PHE A 62 19.21 13.34 -19.80
CA PHE A 62 20.29 13.82 -20.65
C PHE A 62 19.73 14.16 -22.02
N ASP A 63 19.84 15.42 -22.46
CA ASP A 63 19.48 15.78 -23.83
C ASP A 63 20.34 16.90 -24.39
N SER A 64 20.35 17.00 -25.72
CA SER A 64 20.86 18.14 -26.45
C SER A 64 19.88 19.33 -26.36
N LEU A 65 20.35 20.52 -26.74
CA LEU A 65 19.51 21.71 -26.78
C LEU A 65 18.56 21.65 -27.98
N ARG A 66 17.43 20.97 -27.82
CA ARG A 66 16.34 20.91 -28.81
C ARG A 66 14.98 21.26 -28.21
N PRO A 67 13.94 21.50 -29.03
CA PRO A 67 12.60 21.81 -28.51
C PRO A 67 12.07 20.74 -27.56
N GLU A 68 12.26 19.46 -27.89
CA GLU A 68 11.69 18.31 -27.16
C GLU A 68 11.93 18.36 -25.65
N GLN A 69 13.17 18.62 -25.21
CA GLN A 69 13.48 18.64 -23.77
C GLN A 69 12.67 19.68 -23.00
N LYS A 70 12.34 20.82 -23.62
CA LYS A 70 11.58 21.88 -22.96
C LYS A 70 10.16 21.41 -22.63
N PHE A 71 9.55 20.65 -23.53
CA PHE A 71 8.17 20.20 -23.38
C PHE A 71 8.08 19.00 -22.43
N ILE A 72 9.04 18.08 -22.47
CA ILE A 72 9.11 16.99 -21.47
C ILE A 72 9.28 17.57 -20.07
N ARG A 73 10.16 18.56 -19.88
CA ARG A 73 10.35 19.25 -18.59
C ARG A 73 9.16 20.09 -18.13
N SER A 74 8.24 20.43 -19.05
CA SER A 74 7.04 21.18 -18.69
C SER A 74 5.95 20.30 -18.06
N MET A 75 6.11 18.97 -18.14
CA MET A 75 5.26 18.01 -17.45
C MET A 75 5.35 18.25 -15.94
N ASN A 76 4.21 18.57 -15.34
CA ASN A 76 4.11 18.86 -13.92
C ASN A 76 3.41 17.69 -13.20
N ASP A 77 4.20 16.78 -12.63
CA ASP A 77 3.69 15.72 -11.75
C ASP A 77 4.43 15.80 -10.40
N PRO A 78 3.74 16.02 -9.27
CA PRO A 78 4.37 16.13 -7.96
C PRO A 78 5.08 14.82 -7.52
N LYS A 79 4.77 13.68 -8.15
CA LYS A 79 5.42 12.40 -7.89
C LYS A 79 6.70 12.21 -8.72
N ILE A 80 7.00 13.06 -9.70
CA ILE A 80 8.16 12.91 -10.59
C ILE A 80 9.08 14.12 -10.42
N GLN A 81 10.28 13.88 -9.89
CA GLN A 81 11.35 14.87 -9.88
C GLN A 81 12.27 14.62 -11.07
N LEU A 82 12.26 15.52 -12.05
CA LEU A 82 13.07 15.43 -13.26
C LEU A 82 14.25 16.40 -13.20
N ASP A 83 15.45 15.84 -13.12
CA ASP A 83 16.72 16.57 -13.18
C ASP A 83 17.24 16.55 -14.63
N TYR A 84 17.18 17.71 -15.30
CA TYR A 84 17.66 17.86 -16.67
C TYR A 84 19.15 18.23 -16.72
N ILE A 85 19.92 17.45 -17.45
CA ILE A 85 21.35 17.65 -17.66
C ILE A 85 21.58 17.95 -19.15
N PRO A 86 21.86 19.21 -19.51
CA PRO A 86 22.12 19.56 -20.90
C PRO A 86 23.47 19.04 -21.37
N VAL A 87 23.51 18.42 -22.56
CA VAL A 87 24.71 17.84 -23.16
C VAL A 87 24.88 18.29 -24.61
N GLY A 88 26.03 18.88 -24.99
CA GLY A 88 26.30 19.23 -26.39
C GLY A 88 27.40 20.28 -26.61
N ASN A 89 27.80 20.45 -27.88
CA ASN A 89 28.95 21.28 -28.29
C ASN A 89 28.80 22.80 -28.01
N GLY A 90 27.59 23.29 -27.74
CA GLY A 90 27.32 24.69 -27.38
C GLY A 90 27.64 25.07 -25.93
N PHE A 91 27.95 24.09 -25.07
CA PHE A 91 28.38 24.31 -23.67
C PHE A 91 29.91 24.36 -23.51
N SER A 92 30.61 24.58 -24.62
CA SER A 92 32.07 24.66 -24.76
C SER A 92 32.67 25.95 -24.15
N GLY A 93 32.42 26.17 -22.87
CA GLY A 93 33.25 26.98 -21.98
C GLY A 93 33.86 26.16 -20.83
N SER A 94 33.28 25.00 -20.51
CA SER A 94 33.80 24.12 -19.46
C SER A 94 34.60 22.98 -20.10
N LYS A 95 35.90 22.94 -19.83
CA LYS A 95 36.78 21.76 -20.03
C LYS A 95 36.34 20.53 -19.22
N ASN A 96 35.21 20.58 -18.53
CA ASN A 96 34.57 19.47 -17.85
C ASN A 96 33.11 19.36 -18.33
N PRO A 97 32.84 18.66 -19.44
CA PRO A 97 31.46 18.26 -19.73
C PRO A 97 31.10 17.22 -18.66
N VAL A 98 29.96 17.37 -17.99
CA VAL A 98 29.31 16.31 -17.20
C VAL A 98 29.86 16.01 -15.76
N ASN A 99 30.92 16.66 -15.27
CA ASN A 99 31.72 16.08 -14.18
C ASN A 99 31.37 16.42 -12.69
N ALA A 100 30.46 17.35 -12.38
CA ALA A 100 30.19 17.73 -10.98
C ALA A 100 28.97 17.01 -10.36
N ASP A 101 27.84 16.95 -11.07
CA ASP A 101 26.58 16.41 -10.54
C ASP A 101 26.35 14.91 -10.83
N LEU A 102 27.18 14.29 -11.68
CA LEU A 102 27.11 12.84 -11.97
C LEU A 102 27.92 11.96 -11.01
N LYS A 103 28.40 12.53 -9.90
CA LYS A 103 29.13 11.74 -8.90
C LYS A 103 28.25 10.65 -8.31
N ASP A 104 26.97 10.95 -8.07
CA ASP A 104 25.99 10.00 -7.54
C ASP A 104 24.79 9.82 -8.48
N LEU A 105 24.88 8.80 -9.34
CA LEU A 105 23.77 8.35 -10.18
C LEU A 105 22.88 7.32 -9.49
N SER A 106 23.24 6.86 -8.28
CA SER A 106 22.54 5.77 -7.60
C SER A 106 21.13 6.18 -7.13
N ARG A 107 20.93 7.47 -6.85
CA ARG A 107 19.64 8.04 -6.43
C ARG A 107 18.54 7.98 -7.49
N TYR A 108 18.90 7.90 -8.77
CA TYR A 108 17.93 7.95 -9.86
C TYR A 108 17.26 6.61 -10.08
N ASP A 109 15.96 6.67 -10.33
CA ASP A 109 15.09 5.54 -10.61
C ASP A 109 14.90 5.30 -12.10
N VAL A 110 14.97 6.37 -12.90
CA VAL A 110 14.81 6.33 -14.35
C VAL A 110 15.85 7.22 -15.01
N PHE A 111 16.48 6.69 -16.06
CA PHE A 111 17.42 7.40 -16.92
C PHE A 111 16.77 7.65 -18.27
N ILE A 112 16.72 8.91 -18.71
CA ILE A 112 16.28 9.29 -20.06
C ILE A 112 17.49 9.86 -20.81
N ILE A 113 17.75 9.34 -22.01
CA ILE A 113 18.82 9.82 -22.89
C ILE A 113 18.24 10.17 -24.25
N GLY A 114 18.36 11.42 -24.67
CA GLY A 114 17.87 11.89 -25.96
C GLY A 114 18.92 12.65 -26.76
N ASP A 115 19.23 12.20 -27.98
CA ASP A 115 20.11 12.90 -28.92
C ASP A 115 21.48 13.33 -28.36
N VAL A 116 22.04 12.50 -27.48
CA VAL A 116 23.37 12.70 -26.90
C VAL A 116 24.34 11.66 -27.46
N PRO A 117 25.46 12.05 -28.09
CA PRO A 117 26.51 11.10 -28.47
C PRO A 117 27.14 10.40 -27.25
N ALA A 118 27.36 9.09 -27.34
CA ALA A 118 27.93 8.28 -26.26
C ALA A 118 29.30 8.78 -25.79
N ASP A 119 30.11 9.32 -26.70
CA ASP A 119 31.44 9.86 -26.40
C ASP A 119 31.40 11.06 -25.43
N ILE A 120 30.30 11.84 -25.43
CA ILE A 120 30.17 13.03 -24.56
C ILE A 120 29.83 12.62 -23.12
N LEU A 121 29.03 11.57 -22.93
CA LEU A 121 28.77 11.01 -21.60
C LEU A 121 30.03 10.32 -21.05
N GLY A 122 30.78 9.66 -21.93
CA GLY A 122 32.02 8.98 -21.58
C GLY A 122 31.79 7.61 -20.91
N PRO A 123 32.81 6.73 -20.93
CA PRO A 123 32.67 5.33 -20.55
C PRO A 123 32.31 5.14 -19.07
N THR A 124 32.81 6.01 -18.18
CA THR A 124 32.54 5.93 -16.74
C THR A 124 31.07 6.17 -16.42
N VAL A 125 30.45 7.17 -17.05
CA VAL A 125 29.03 7.50 -16.85
C VAL A 125 28.17 6.41 -17.44
N LEU A 126 28.47 5.96 -18.66
CA LEU A 126 27.73 4.89 -19.32
C LEU A 126 27.76 3.59 -18.49
N ARG A 127 28.91 3.24 -17.89
CA ARG A 127 29.01 2.10 -16.97
C ARG A 127 28.15 2.30 -15.73
N LYS A 128 28.19 3.46 -15.07
CA LYS A 128 27.34 3.74 -13.89
C LYS A 128 25.85 3.66 -14.20
N ILE A 129 25.41 4.16 -15.37
CA ILE A 129 24.03 4.04 -15.82
C ILE A 129 23.69 2.56 -16.03
N ALA A 130 24.56 1.81 -16.71
CA ALA A 130 24.35 0.38 -16.94
C ALA A 130 24.21 -0.39 -15.61
N ASP A 131 25.14 -0.18 -14.66
CA ASP A 131 25.13 -0.84 -13.36
C ASP A 131 23.83 -0.52 -12.59
N ARG A 132 23.37 0.73 -12.62
CA ARG A 132 22.15 1.14 -11.92
C ARG A 132 20.88 0.58 -12.58
N VAL A 133 20.87 0.48 -13.91
CA VAL A 133 19.79 -0.17 -14.67
C VAL A 133 19.77 -1.67 -14.37
N GLU A 134 20.92 -2.35 -14.34
CA GLU A 134 21.03 -3.76 -13.93
C GLU A 134 20.51 -4.00 -12.49
N GLN A 135 20.60 -3.00 -11.62
CA GLN A 135 20.01 -2.99 -10.27
C GLN A 135 18.50 -2.68 -10.24
N GLY A 136 17.84 -2.51 -11.39
CA GLY A 136 16.39 -2.32 -11.50
C GLY A 136 15.92 -0.89 -11.78
N ALA A 137 16.82 0.06 -12.06
CA ALA A 137 16.39 1.37 -12.60
C ALA A 137 15.89 1.24 -14.04
N GLY A 138 14.94 2.10 -14.41
CA GLY A 138 14.43 2.17 -15.77
C GLY A 138 15.35 2.94 -16.73
N LEU A 139 15.38 2.56 -18.00
CA LEU A 139 16.12 3.26 -19.06
C LEU A 139 15.21 3.58 -20.25
N LEU A 140 15.21 4.84 -20.69
CA LEU A 140 14.56 5.28 -21.92
C LEU A 140 15.56 5.99 -22.82
N MET A 141 15.70 5.52 -24.05
CA MET A 141 16.37 6.28 -25.11
C MET A 141 15.36 6.83 -26.10
N THR A 142 15.48 8.12 -26.42
CA THR A 142 14.62 8.80 -27.39
C THR A 142 15.33 8.99 -28.73
N GLY A 143 14.54 9.25 -29.78
CA GLY A 143 15.06 9.46 -31.11
C GLY A 143 15.95 10.70 -31.19
N GLY A 144 16.69 10.80 -32.27
CA GLY A 144 17.60 11.91 -32.55
C GLY A 144 18.68 11.53 -33.54
N TYR A 145 19.35 12.54 -34.10
CA TYR A 145 20.44 12.33 -35.06
C TYR A 145 21.68 11.70 -34.41
N HIS A 146 21.84 11.84 -33.10
CA HIS A 146 22.93 11.30 -32.30
C HIS A 146 22.48 10.30 -31.24
N SER A 147 21.33 9.65 -31.46
CA SER A 147 20.85 8.54 -30.62
C SER A 147 21.24 7.17 -31.22
N PHE A 148 21.19 6.10 -30.40
CA PHE A 148 21.36 4.70 -30.84
C PHE A 148 22.67 4.42 -31.61
N GLY A 149 22.60 3.68 -32.73
CA GLY A 149 23.74 3.41 -33.62
C GLY A 149 24.48 4.69 -34.07
N PRO A 150 23.78 5.67 -34.67
CA PRO A 150 24.35 6.98 -35.02
C PRO A 150 25.09 7.68 -33.89
N GLY A 151 24.57 7.59 -32.66
CA GLY A 151 25.16 8.14 -31.45
C GLY A 151 26.40 7.41 -30.92
N GLY A 152 26.74 6.25 -31.48
CA GLY A 152 27.87 5.44 -31.04
C GLY A 152 27.61 4.62 -29.79
N TYR A 153 26.36 4.21 -29.53
CA TYR A 153 26.02 3.36 -28.38
C TYR A 153 26.34 1.88 -28.57
N ALA A 154 26.65 1.45 -29.81
CA ALA A 154 27.22 0.13 -30.06
C ALA A 154 28.60 0.01 -29.41
N ASN A 155 28.93 -1.16 -28.87
CA ASN A 155 30.12 -1.44 -28.06
C ASN A 155 30.21 -0.64 -26.75
N THR A 156 29.09 -0.16 -26.21
CA THR A 156 29.03 0.48 -24.88
C THR A 156 28.36 -0.44 -23.87
N PRO A 157 28.54 -0.22 -22.55
CA PRO A 157 27.83 -0.98 -21.51
C PRO A 157 26.29 -0.95 -21.64
N LEU A 158 25.73 0.08 -22.30
CA LEU A 158 24.28 0.17 -22.53
C LEU A 158 23.79 -0.69 -23.70
N GLU A 159 24.67 -1.16 -24.58
CA GLU A 159 24.27 -1.94 -25.75
C GLU A 159 23.50 -3.20 -25.37
N SER A 160 23.92 -3.90 -24.30
CA SER A 160 23.24 -5.10 -23.80
C SER A 160 21.81 -4.83 -23.33
N LEU A 161 21.57 -3.64 -22.77
CA LEU A 161 20.32 -3.22 -22.14
C LEU A 161 19.32 -2.64 -23.14
N ILE A 162 19.78 -1.94 -24.18
CA ILE A 162 18.90 -1.29 -25.15
C ILE A 162 18.17 -2.33 -26.02
N PRO A 163 16.83 -2.26 -26.18
CA PRO A 163 16.03 -3.31 -26.82
C PRO A 163 16.09 -3.31 -28.37
N VAL A 164 17.00 -2.56 -28.98
CA VAL A 164 17.13 -2.43 -30.44
C VAL A 164 18.53 -2.77 -30.94
N VAL A 165 18.60 -3.25 -32.19
CA VAL A 165 19.88 -3.55 -32.84
C VAL A 165 20.62 -2.27 -33.17
N MET A 166 21.90 -2.22 -32.83
CA MET A 166 22.83 -1.15 -33.19
C MET A 166 24.11 -1.79 -33.73
N ARG A 167 24.83 -1.09 -34.60
CA ARG A 167 26.12 -1.55 -35.11
C ARG A 167 27.17 -0.46 -34.98
N ALA A 168 28.41 -0.86 -34.68
CA ALA A 168 29.52 0.08 -34.58
C ALA A 168 29.77 0.87 -35.88
N SER A 169 29.46 0.28 -37.03
CA SER A 169 29.56 0.92 -38.35
C SER A 169 28.52 2.02 -38.59
N GLU A 170 27.46 2.10 -37.76
CA GLU A 170 26.40 3.10 -37.88
C GLU A 170 26.79 4.44 -37.22
N LYS A 171 27.89 4.47 -36.44
CA LYS A 171 28.34 5.68 -35.75
C LYS A 171 28.63 6.80 -36.75
N GLN A 172 27.95 7.93 -36.57
CA GLN A 172 28.14 9.11 -37.41
C GLN A 172 29.40 9.88 -36.99
N ALA A 173 30.12 10.43 -37.97
CA ALA A 173 31.27 11.30 -37.75
C ALA A 173 30.86 12.77 -37.90
N GLY A 174 30.98 13.55 -36.82
CA GLY A 174 30.65 14.97 -36.84
C GLY A 174 29.16 15.25 -37.09
N ASN A 175 28.87 16.31 -37.85
CA ASN A 175 27.50 16.80 -38.10
C ASN A 175 26.85 16.21 -39.38
N VAL A 176 27.44 15.16 -39.96
CA VAL A 176 26.90 14.52 -41.17
C VAL A 176 25.84 13.49 -40.77
N ILE A 177 24.59 13.77 -41.14
CA ILE A 177 23.44 12.92 -40.80
C ILE A 177 23.31 11.78 -41.82
N ALA A 178 23.35 10.54 -41.34
CA ALA A 178 23.19 9.33 -42.15
C ALA A 178 21.72 9.14 -42.54
N LYS A 179 21.40 9.42 -43.80
CA LYS A 179 20.00 9.43 -44.29
C LYS A 179 19.35 8.05 -44.26
N ASP A 180 20.14 6.99 -44.38
CA ASP A 180 19.72 5.58 -44.39
C ASP A 180 19.38 5.05 -43.00
N LEU A 181 19.73 5.77 -41.92
CA LEU A 181 19.43 5.41 -40.53
C LEU A 181 18.25 6.18 -39.95
N HIS A 182 17.61 7.05 -40.74
CA HIS A 182 16.54 7.93 -40.30
C HIS A 182 15.39 7.95 -41.32
N TYR A 183 14.19 8.23 -40.82
CA TYR A 183 13.03 8.62 -41.61
C TYR A 183 12.88 10.14 -41.55
N PHE A 184 12.71 10.77 -42.71
CA PHE A 184 12.47 12.22 -42.85
C PHE A 184 11.09 12.48 -43.46
N GLN A 185 10.07 11.87 -42.86
CA GLN A 185 8.70 11.97 -43.33
C GLN A 185 7.74 12.05 -42.15
N ASP A 186 6.51 12.48 -42.43
CA ASP A 186 5.45 12.51 -41.45
C ASP A 186 5.04 11.08 -41.06
N LEU A 187 5.22 10.72 -39.80
CA LEU A 187 4.91 9.42 -39.22
C LEU A 187 3.82 9.58 -38.17
N LYS A 188 2.59 9.21 -38.54
CA LYS A 188 1.45 9.19 -37.63
C LYS A 188 1.58 8.02 -36.67
N MET A 189 2.00 8.26 -35.43
CA MET A 189 2.17 7.22 -34.42
C MET A 189 0.80 6.73 -33.91
N VAL A 190 0.62 5.41 -33.90
CA VAL A 190 -0.56 4.73 -33.35
C VAL A 190 -0.13 3.52 -32.51
N PRO A 191 -0.89 3.13 -31.47
CA PRO A 191 -0.56 1.93 -30.69
C PRO A 191 -0.80 0.66 -31.50
N THR A 192 0.06 -0.33 -31.32
CA THR A 192 -0.16 -1.69 -31.87
C THR A 192 -1.31 -2.39 -31.12
N SER A 193 -1.72 -3.57 -31.59
CA SER A 193 -2.71 -4.41 -30.88
C SER A 193 -2.28 -4.75 -29.45
N LEU A 194 -0.98 -4.94 -29.23
CA LEU A 194 -0.36 -5.12 -27.92
C LEU A 194 -0.27 -3.79 -27.16
N GLY A 195 0.16 -2.73 -27.82
CA GLY A 195 0.23 -1.39 -27.25
C GLY A 195 -1.09 -0.95 -26.62
N LEU A 196 -2.23 -1.19 -27.27
CA LEU A 196 -3.57 -0.89 -26.74
C LEU A 196 -3.91 -1.58 -25.40
N GLN A 197 -3.16 -2.60 -25.01
CA GLN A 197 -3.33 -3.35 -23.75
C GLN A 197 -2.30 -2.95 -22.69
N ARG A 198 -1.31 -2.12 -23.05
CA ARG A 198 -0.23 -1.71 -22.16
C ARG A 198 -0.50 -0.32 -21.61
N TYR A 199 -0.26 -0.18 -20.30
CA TYR A 199 -0.42 1.07 -19.55
C TYR A 199 0.25 2.27 -20.23
N VAL A 200 1.43 2.07 -20.79
CA VAL A 200 2.25 3.09 -21.45
C VAL A 200 1.48 3.84 -22.55
N MET A 201 0.59 3.15 -23.26
CA MET A 201 -0.14 3.68 -24.42
C MET A 201 -1.56 4.12 -24.10
N GLN A 202 -1.94 4.24 -22.82
CA GLN A 202 -3.29 4.58 -22.39
C GLN A 202 -3.48 6.10 -22.24
N LEU A 203 -3.92 6.81 -23.27
CA LEU A 203 -4.24 8.25 -23.17
C LEU A 203 -5.68 8.52 -22.68
N ASP A 204 -6.52 7.49 -22.66
CA ASP A 204 -7.92 7.51 -22.22
C ASP A 204 -8.30 6.20 -21.51
N SER A 205 -9.35 6.25 -20.68
CA SER A 205 -9.87 5.09 -19.95
C SER A 205 -10.60 4.08 -20.82
N SER A 206 -11.19 4.56 -21.92
CA SER A 206 -11.91 3.72 -22.86
C SER A 206 -10.99 3.33 -24.03
N ARG A 207 -11.09 2.07 -24.49
CA ARG A 207 -10.28 1.60 -25.64
C ARG A 207 -10.54 2.41 -26.91
N GLU A 208 -11.80 2.78 -27.14
CA GLU A 208 -12.20 3.56 -28.31
C GLU A 208 -11.78 5.03 -28.18
N GLY A 209 -11.99 5.66 -27.03
CA GLY A 209 -11.50 7.02 -26.76
C GLY A 209 -9.97 7.10 -26.85
N ASN A 210 -9.26 6.06 -26.40
CA ASN A 210 -7.81 5.99 -26.49
C ASN A 210 -7.35 6.00 -27.96
N ARG A 211 -7.96 5.16 -28.81
CA ARG A 211 -7.68 5.14 -30.26
C ARG A 211 -7.97 6.48 -30.91
N GLN A 212 -9.09 7.12 -30.57
CA GLN A 212 -9.46 8.43 -31.12
C GLN A 212 -8.45 9.52 -30.73
N LYS A 213 -7.97 9.53 -29.48
CA LYS A 213 -6.90 10.44 -29.05
C LYS A 213 -5.60 10.20 -29.80
N TRP A 214 -5.14 8.95 -29.92
CA TRP A 214 -3.96 8.66 -30.73
C TRP A 214 -4.12 9.12 -32.18
N ASN A 215 -5.31 8.92 -32.76
CA ASN A 215 -5.65 9.36 -34.10
C ASN A 215 -5.78 10.89 -34.26
N SER A 216 -5.93 11.66 -33.18
CA SER A 216 -5.97 13.14 -33.26
C SER A 216 -4.61 13.82 -33.17
N LEU A 217 -3.57 13.15 -32.63
CA LEU A 217 -2.23 13.75 -32.46
C LEU A 217 -1.55 14.16 -33.79
N ALA A 218 -0.70 15.18 -33.78
CA ALA A 218 0.09 15.51 -34.97
C ALA A 218 1.06 14.36 -35.35
N PRO A 219 1.38 14.15 -36.64
CA PRO A 219 2.42 13.19 -37.03
C PRO A 219 3.79 13.63 -36.52
N LEU A 220 4.65 12.67 -36.20
CA LEU A 220 6.07 12.91 -35.94
C LEU A 220 6.77 13.28 -37.25
N LYS A 221 7.76 14.18 -37.25
CA LYS A 221 8.45 14.62 -38.48
C LYS A 221 9.65 13.78 -38.88
N GLY A 222 9.99 12.82 -38.03
CA GLY A 222 11.06 11.88 -38.28
C GLY A 222 11.13 10.82 -37.18
N ALA A 223 11.94 9.82 -37.45
CA ALA A 223 12.27 8.77 -36.48
C ALA A 223 13.58 8.08 -36.88
N ASN A 224 14.28 7.49 -35.92
CA ASN A 224 15.38 6.56 -36.22
C ASN A 224 14.83 5.25 -36.82
N ARG A 225 15.57 4.67 -37.77
CA ARG A 225 15.28 3.33 -38.32
C ARG A 225 15.77 2.27 -37.35
N LEU A 226 14.87 1.79 -36.49
CA LEU A 226 15.20 0.81 -35.45
C LEU A 226 14.64 -0.58 -35.78
N ARG A 227 15.30 -1.61 -35.26
CA ARG A 227 14.85 -3.01 -35.33
C ARG A 227 14.97 -3.64 -33.95
N LYS A 228 14.01 -4.49 -33.59
CA LYS A 228 14.05 -5.21 -32.31
C LYS A 228 15.31 -6.06 -32.21
N LYS A 229 15.94 -6.06 -31.04
CA LYS A 229 17.17 -6.83 -30.78
C LYS A 229 16.90 -8.32 -30.55
N PHE A 230 15.81 -8.61 -29.84
CA PHE A 230 15.36 -9.95 -29.51
C PHE A 230 13.89 -10.11 -29.85
N GLU A 231 13.42 -11.35 -29.99
CA GLU A 231 12.01 -11.64 -30.27
C GLU A 231 11.07 -11.26 -29.10
N THR A 232 11.59 -11.23 -27.87
CA THR A 232 10.86 -10.86 -26.64
C THR A 232 10.58 -9.36 -26.52
N VAL A 233 11.21 -8.53 -27.36
CA VAL A 233 11.00 -7.08 -27.35
C VAL A 233 9.61 -6.77 -27.89
N GLU A 234 8.80 -6.08 -27.08
CA GLU A 234 7.45 -5.66 -27.43
C GLU A 234 7.49 -4.38 -28.26
N ILE A 235 6.73 -4.35 -29.36
CA ILE A 235 6.50 -3.13 -30.15
C ILE A 235 5.16 -2.56 -29.71
N LEU A 236 5.20 -1.45 -28.98
CA LEU A 236 4.01 -0.81 -28.39
C LEU A 236 3.35 0.19 -29.34
N ALA A 237 4.11 0.78 -30.25
CA ALA A 237 3.60 1.73 -31.22
C ALA A 237 4.30 1.63 -32.57
N GLU A 238 3.56 1.96 -33.63
CA GLU A 238 4.02 1.95 -35.01
C GLU A 238 3.42 3.12 -35.80
N SER A 239 3.91 3.35 -37.02
CA SER A 239 3.31 4.32 -37.93
C SER A 239 2.01 3.78 -38.54
N ALA A 240 0.98 4.61 -38.61
CA ALA A 240 -0.23 4.31 -39.36
C ALA A 240 0.08 4.24 -40.87
N GLY A 241 -0.46 3.23 -41.56
CA GLY A 241 -0.29 3.04 -43.00
C GLY A 241 -0.10 1.57 -43.38
N ASN A 242 0.17 1.33 -44.66
CA ASN A 242 0.39 -0.04 -45.18
C ASN A 242 1.74 -0.64 -44.75
N GLU A 243 2.75 0.20 -44.52
CA GLU A 243 4.05 -0.22 -43.99
C GLU A 243 4.14 0.28 -42.54
N ALA A 244 3.92 -0.64 -41.60
CA ALA A 244 3.98 -0.34 -40.18
C ALA A 244 5.43 -0.21 -39.72
N ILE A 245 5.91 1.03 -39.56
CA ILE A 245 7.24 1.34 -39.05
C ILE A 245 7.19 1.31 -37.53
N PRO A 246 7.96 0.47 -36.83
CA PRO A 246 7.95 0.42 -35.37
C PRO A 246 8.60 1.68 -34.77
N LEU A 247 7.92 2.28 -33.78
CA LEU A 247 8.29 3.57 -33.19
C LEU A 247 8.58 3.50 -31.69
N LEU A 248 7.97 2.56 -30.96
CA LEU A 248 8.20 2.40 -29.52
C LEU A 248 8.43 0.93 -29.19
N PHE A 249 9.60 0.65 -28.64
CA PHE A 249 10.05 -0.68 -28.23
C PHE A 249 10.14 -0.71 -26.71
N ALA A 250 9.64 -1.77 -26.09
CA ALA A 250 9.74 -2.01 -24.66
C ALA A 250 10.23 -3.44 -24.38
N SER A 251 11.03 -3.59 -23.34
CA SER A 251 11.50 -4.90 -22.87
C SER A 251 11.75 -4.86 -21.37
N ASP A 252 11.63 -6.01 -20.74
CA ASP A 252 12.21 -6.25 -19.41
C ASP A 252 13.61 -6.85 -19.60
N VAL A 253 14.58 -6.37 -18.84
CA VAL A 253 15.97 -6.87 -18.81
C VAL A 253 16.35 -7.10 -17.35
N GLY A 254 16.31 -8.36 -16.91
CA GLY A 254 16.44 -8.68 -15.48
C GLY A 254 15.28 -8.07 -14.70
N ASN A 255 15.59 -7.25 -13.69
CA ASN A 255 14.60 -6.49 -12.91
C ASN A 255 14.36 -5.07 -13.46
N ALA A 256 14.97 -4.73 -14.59
CA ALA A 256 14.92 -3.42 -15.18
C ALA A 256 13.91 -3.36 -16.32
N ARG A 257 13.28 -2.20 -16.48
CA ARG A 257 12.43 -1.90 -17.63
C ARG A 257 13.14 -0.93 -18.56
N VAL A 258 13.20 -1.29 -19.84
CA VAL A 258 13.92 -0.52 -20.84
C VAL A 258 13.03 -0.19 -22.02
N MET A 259 13.18 1.02 -22.56
CA MET A 259 12.47 1.50 -23.73
C MET A 259 13.39 2.17 -24.74
N ALA A 260 13.08 1.95 -26.02
CA ALA A 260 13.61 2.72 -27.12
C ALA A 260 12.45 3.38 -27.87
N PHE A 261 12.39 4.70 -27.85
CA PHE A 261 11.46 5.49 -28.63
C PHE A 261 12.20 6.08 -29.83
N ALA A 262 11.73 5.79 -31.05
CA ALA A 262 12.42 6.18 -32.28
C ALA A 262 12.21 7.65 -32.65
N GLY A 263 11.17 8.31 -32.11
CA GLY A 263 10.81 9.69 -32.45
C GLY A 263 11.44 10.73 -31.51
N ASP A 264 11.44 11.97 -31.98
CA ASP A 264 11.99 13.12 -31.23
C ASP A 264 11.21 14.43 -31.38
N THR A 265 10.02 14.37 -31.97
CA THR A 265 9.19 15.55 -32.23
C THR A 265 7.83 15.50 -31.53
N THR A 266 7.74 14.89 -30.34
CA THR A 266 6.45 14.83 -29.60
C THR A 266 5.99 16.21 -29.14
N PHE A 267 6.90 17.18 -29.04
CA PHE A 267 6.56 18.58 -28.80
C PHE A 267 5.53 19.15 -29.79
N GLN A 268 5.41 18.58 -30.99
CA GLN A 268 4.39 18.98 -31.94
C GLN A 268 2.98 18.66 -31.46
N TRP A 269 2.80 17.57 -30.71
CA TRP A 269 1.53 17.25 -30.07
C TRP A 269 1.14 18.36 -29.09
N PHE A 270 2.11 18.81 -28.29
CA PHE A 270 1.91 19.92 -27.36
C PHE A 270 1.53 21.21 -28.12
N LEU A 271 2.28 21.57 -29.16
CA LEU A 271 2.03 22.78 -29.95
C LEU A 271 0.72 22.74 -30.75
N SER A 272 0.24 21.56 -31.13
CA SER A 272 -1.04 21.37 -31.82
C SER A 272 -2.25 21.35 -30.88
N GLY A 273 -2.06 21.62 -29.57
CA GLY A 273 -3.15 21.72 -28.60
C GLY A 273 -3.41 20.44 -27.80
N ASN A 274 -2.63 19.37 -28.00
CA ASN A 274 -2.72 18.10 -27.27
C ASN A 274 -1.74 18.03 -26.09
N ARG A 275 -1.72 19.09 -25.28
CA ARG A 275 -0.85 19.19 -24.10
C ARG A 275 -1.08 18.04 -23.11
N SER A 276 -2.34 17.75 -22.79
CA SER A 276 -2.70 16.69 -21.83
C SER A 276 -2.25 15.31 -22.29
N GLU A 277 -2.37 15.01 -23.59
CA GLU A 277 -1.95 13.74 -24.16
C GLU A 277 -0.42 13.62 -24.17
N HIS A 278 0.28 14.71 -24.51
CA HIS A 278 1.74 14.76 -24.45
C HIS A 278 2.26 14.51 -23.04
N GLU A 279 1.78 15.27 -22.05
CA GLU A 279 2.19 15.10 -20.65
C GLU A 279 1.85 13.70 -20.13
N ARG A 280 0.66 13.16 -20.46
CA ARG A 280 0.26 11.80 -20.06
C ARG A 280 1.14 10.73 -20.68
N PHE A 281 1.52 10.87 -21.95
CA PHE A 281 2.43 9.93 -22.62
C PHE A 281 3.78 9.82 -21.90
N TRP A 282 4.45 10.94 -21.65
CA TRP A 282 5.74 10.96 -20.96
C TRP A 282 5.64 10.47 -19.52
N ARG A 283 4.58 10.90 -18.81
CA ARG A 283 4.29 10.44 -17.44
C ARG A 283 4.15 8.92 -17.37
N GLN A 284 3.40 8.31 -18.29
CA GLN A 284 3.16 6.87 -18.29
C GLN A 284 4.43 6.07 -18.58
N MET A 285 5.28 6.56 -19.49
CA MET A 285 6.59 5.93 -19.71
C MET A 285 7.43 5.97 -18.43
N ILE A 286 7.53 7.11 -17.75
CA ILE A 286 8.31 7.25 -16.51
C ILE A 286 7.76 6.36 -15.40
N LEU A 287 6.43 6.34 -15.19
CA LEU A 287 5.80 5.49 -14.20
C LEU A 287 6.01 4.00 -14.49
N TRP A 288 5.89 3.58 -15.74
CA TRP A 288 6.15 2.21 -16.15
C TRP A 288 7.61 1.82 -15.96
N LEU A 289 8.56 2.67 -16.36
CA LEU A 289 10.00 2.45 -16.18
C LEU A 289 10.39 2.33 -14.69
N ALA A 290 9.68 3.04 -13.82
CA ALA A 290 9.89 3.00 -12.37
C ALA A 290 9.15 1.85 -11.64
N HIS A 291 8.37 1.02 -12.35
CA HIS A 291 7.45 0.02 -11.76
C HIS A 291 6.35 0.61 -10.85
N LYS A 292 5.83 1.78 -11.24
CA LYS A 292 4.89 2.60 -10.46
C LYS A 292 3.53 2.76 -11.14
N GLU A 293 3.25 2.00 -12.19
CA GLU A 293 1.97 2.03 -12.92
C GLU A 293 0.76 1.65 -12.04
N ASN A 294 0.97 0.76 -11.07
CA ASN A 294 -0.07 0.34 -10.13
C ASN A 294 -0.27 1.33 -8.97
N GLU A 295 0.61 2.32 -8.81
CA GLU A 295 0.52 3.36 -7.77
C GLU A 295 -0.25 4.61 -8.24
N SER A 296 -0.73 4.64 -9.50
CA SER A 296 -1.55 5.74 -10.01
C SER A 296 -2.96 5.38 -10.48
N ASP A 297 -3.28 4.14 -10.86
CA ASP A 297 -4.51 3.86 -11.62
C ASP A 297 -5.13 2.47 -11.41
N GLN A 298 -5.09 1.88 -10.20
CA GLN A 298 -5.96 0.72 -9.95
C GLN A 298 -7.41 1.16 -9.81
N SER A 299 -8.28 0.67 -10.69
CA SER A 299 -9.71 0.99 -10.69
C SER A 299 -10.42 0.51 -9.43
N VAL A 300 -9.82 -0.39 -8.65
CA VAL A 300 -10.36 -0.95 -7.40
C VAL A 300 -9.33 -0.75 -6.32
N TRP A 301 -9.77 -0.32 -5.14
CA TRP A 301 -8.92 -0.12 -3.97
C TRP A 301 -9.57 -0.74 -2.73
N SER A 302 -8.76 -1.21 -1.79
CA SER A 302 -9.18 -1.70 -0.49
C SER A 302 -8.29 -1.15 0.62
N ARG A 303 -8.87 -0.87 1.79
CA ARG A 303 -8.21 -0.31 2.97
C ARG A 303 -8.79 -0.94 4.23
N VAL A 304 -7.92 -1.27 5.17
CA VAL A 304 -8.27 -1.73 6.52
C VAL A 304 -7.54 -0.85 7.53
N GLU A 305 -8.29 -0.27 8.47
CA GLU A 305 -7.76 0.52 9.58
C GLU A 305 -8.62 0.26 10.83
N PRO A 306 -8.05 -0.15 11.98
CA PRO A 306 -6.63 -0.45 12.23
C PRO A 306 -6.18 -1.79 11.58
N ARG A 307 -4.88 -1.91 11.28
CA ARG A 307 -4.29 -3.11 10.64
C ARG A 307 -3.81 -4.19 11.62
N ASN A 308 -3.75 -3.87 12.91
CA ASN A 308 -3.49 -4.83 13.98
C ASN A 308 -4.71 -4.81 14.92
N VAL A 309 -5.30 -5.97 15.16
CA VAL A 309 -6.51 -6.15 15.97
C VAL A 309 -6.38 -7.35 16.90
N ALA A 310 -7.08 -7.31 18.03
CA ALA A 310 -7.14 -8.42 18.98
C ALA A 310 -8.09 -9.53 18.48
N PRO A 311 -7.97 -10.77 18.98
CA PRO A 311 -8.84 -11.86 18.58
C PRO A 311 -10.31 -11.56 18.90
N GLY A 312 -11.22 -11.90 17.98
CA GLY A 312 -12.65 -11.61 18.10
C GLY A 312 -13.07 -10.16 17.82
N SER A 313 -12.12 -9.29 17.43
CA SER A 313 -12.42 -7.90 17.04
C SER A 313 -13.17 -7.81 15.71
N GLN A 314 -14.04 -6.81 15.60
CA GLN A 314 -14.68 -6.44 14.33
C GLN A 314 -13.75 -5.54 13.51
N VAL A 315 -13.42 -5.97 12.29
CA VAL A 315 -12.48 -5.28 11.41
C VAL A 315 -13.24 -4.55 10.30
N PRO A 316 -13.27 -3.21 10.30
CA PRO A 316 -13.87 -2.45 9.21
C PRO A 316 -12.96 -2.49 7.97
N ILE A 317 -13.53 -2.90 6.85
CA ILE A 317 -12.88 -2.97 5.55
C ILE A 317 -13.57 -1.95 4.64
N GLN A 318 -12.83 -0.95 4.20
CA GLN A 318 -13.29 0.05 3.23
C GLN A 318 -12.77 -0.28 1.85
N PHE A 319 -13.60 -0.13 0.83
CA PHE A 319 -13.21 -0.41 -0.54
C PHE A 319 -14.06 0.40 -1.52
N GLY A 320 -13.58 0.50 -2.75
CA GLY A 320 -14.35 1.17 -3.78
C GLY A 320 -13.71 1.03 -5.14
N ALA A 321 -14.42 1.54 -6.15
CA ALA A 321 -13.92 1.60 -7.50
C ALA A 321 -13.85 3.06 -7.98
N ARG A 322 -12.79 3.41 -8.69
CA ARG A 322 -12.55 4.74 -9.25
C ARG A 322 -12.23 4.64 -10.73
N ASP A 323 -12.67 5.63 -11.48
CA ASP A 323 -12.27 5.80 -12.88
C ASP A 323 -10.87 6.44 -12.96
N ASP A 324 -10.33 6.49 -14.17
CA ASP A 324 -9.03 7.10 -14.50
C ASP A 324 -8.95 8.61 -14.22
N LYS A 325 -10.04 9.24 -13.77
CA LYS A 325 -10.09 10.64 -13.32
C LYS A 325 -10.18 10.73 -11.80
N GLY A 326 -10.07 9.61 -11.09
CA GLY A 326 -10.17 9.50 -9.64
C GLY A 326 -11.60 9.63 -9.11
N LYS A 327 -12.62 9.65 -9.98
CA LYS A 327 -14.02 9.76 -9.58
C LYS A 327 -14.58 8.37 -9.25
N PRO A 328 -15.38 8.23 -8.17
CA PRO A 328 -15.98 6.94 -7.83
C PRO A 328 -16.91 6.43 -8.95
N ILE A 329 -16.78 5.14 -9.27
CA ILE A 329 -17.64 4.45 -10.24
C ILE A 329 -18.88 3.93 -9.50
N ALA A 330 -20.07 4.39 -9.93
CA ALA A 330 -21.34 3.86 -9.46
C ALA A 330 -21.73 2.56 -10.18
N ASP A 331 -22.66 1.82 -9.57
CA ASP A 331 -23.25 0.56 -10.08
C ASP A 331 -22.21 -0.56 -10.27
N VAL A 332 -21.33 -0.71 -9.27
CA VAL A 332 -20.31 -1.76 -9.22
C VAL A 332 -20.71 -2.81 -8.19
N GLN A 333 -20.70 -4.07 -8.60
CA GLN A 333 -20.85 -5.21 -7.70
C GLN A 333 -19.48 -5.57 -7.16
N PHE A 334 -19.27 -5.37 -5.87
CA PHE A 334 -18.06 -5.81 -5.21
C PHE A 334 -18.24 -7.25 -4.70
N THR A 335 -17.15 -7.99 -4.59
CA THR A 335 -17.08 -9.24 -3.84
C THR A 335 -15.86 -9.14 -2.94
N VAL A 336 -16.08 -9.21 -1.62
CA VAL A 336 -15.00 -9.18 -0.62
C VAL A 336 -14.78 -10.60 -0.12
N GLN A 337 -13.55 -11.05 -0.25
CA GLN A 337 -13.09 -12.35 0.21
C GLN A 337 -11.97 -12.16 1.23
N VAL A 338 -12.13 -12.73 2.41
CA VAL A 338 -11.12 -12.72 3.46
C VAL A 338 -10.56 -14.14 3.60
N THR A 339 -9.24 -14.27 3.48
CA THR A 339 -8.52 -15.53 3.65
C THR A 339 -7.78 -15.48 4.98
N GLY A 340 -8.12 -16.40 5.89
CA GLY A 340 -7.49 -16.51 7.20
C GLY A 340 -6.15 -17.25 7.17
N PRO A 341 -5.45 -17.31 8.32
CA PRO A 341 -4.13 -17.94 8.44
C PRO A 341 -4.14 -19.45 8.14
N SER A 342 -5.26 -20.14 8.39
CA SER A 342 -5.48 -21.55 8.06
C SER A 342 -5.75 -21.80 6.57
N GLY A 343 -5.85 -20.74 5.75
CA GLY A 343 -6.24 -20.80 4.35
C GLY A 343 -7.76 -20.89 4.13
N GLU A 344 -8.55 -20.90 5.21
CA GLU A 344 -10.00 -20.83 5.11
C GLU A 344 -10.43 -19.47 4.56
N THR A 345 -11.42 -19.50 3.68
CA THR A 345 -11.90 -18.34 2.95
C THR A 345 -13.34 -18.03 3.34
N SER A 346 -13.56 -16.81 3.80
CA SER A 346 -14.89 -16.27 4.11
C SER A 346 -15.29 -15.19 3.13
N LYS A 347 -16.52 -15.26 2.63
CA LYS A 347 -17.13 -14.16 1.87
C LYS A 347 -17.90 -13.27 2.83
N THR A 348 -17.63 -11.97 2.77
CA THR A 348 -18.32 -11.01 3.64
C THR A 348 -19.48 -10.36 2.89
N GLU A 349 -20.64 -10.25 3.53
CA GLU A 349 -21.77 -9.50 2.98
C GLU A 349 -21.45 -8.00 2.93
N ILE A 350 -21.80 -7.36 1.80
CA ILE A 350 -21.46 -5.96 1.56
C ILE A 350 -22.63 -5.08 1.97
N GLN A 351 -22.37 -4.07 2.80
CA GLN A 351 -23.34 -3.03 3.12
C GLN A 351 -22.96 -1.74 2.39
N GLY A 352 -23.81 -1.29 1.45
CA GLY A 352 -23.71 0.03 0.82
C GLY A 352 -23.78 0.03 -0.70
N THR A 353 -24.43 1.07 -1.26
CA THR A 353 -24.88 1.11 -2.66
C THR A 353 -24.34 2.31 -3.47
N THR A 354 -23.27 3.00 -3.08
CA THR A 354 -22.70 4.09 -3.91
C THR A 354 -21.21 4.39 -3.68
N GLY A 355 -20.37 4.02 -4.66
CA GLY A 355 -19.01 4.57 -4.92
C GLY A 355 -17.89 4.23 -3.94
N THR A 356 -18.16 4.19 -2.65
CA THR A 356 -17.29 3.68 -1.59
C THR A 356 -18.16 2.85 -0.65
N SER A 357 -17.78 1.61 -0.44
CA SER A 357 -18.53 0.64 0.37
C SER A 357 -17.68 0.22 1.56
N THR A 358 -18.36 -0.15 2.64
CA THR A 358 -17.72 -0.64 3.86
C THR A 358 -18.34 -1.98 4.22
N THR A 359 -17.52 -2.92 4.65
CA THR A 359 -17.99 -4.15 5.30
C THR A 359 -17.23 -4.38 6.59
N THR A 360 -17.80 -5.20 7.48
CA THR A 360 -17.18 -5.55 8.74
C THR A 360 -16.94 -7.05 8.76
N PHE A 361 -15.68 -7.43 8.95
CA PHE A 361 -15.30 -8.83 9.14
C PHE A 361 -15.15 -9.13 10.64
N SER A 362 -15.77 -10.21 11.12
CA SER A 362 -15.83 -10.56 12.55
C SER A 362 -15.24 -11.93 12.89
N GLN A 363 -14.86 -12.74 11.91
CA GLN A 363 -14.30 -14.09 12.12
C GLN A 363 -12.78 -14.03 12.35
N THR A 364 -12.38 -13.26 13.37
CA THR A 364 -10.98 -12.97 13.74
C THR A 364 -10.55 -13.77 14.96
N GLN A 365 -11.05 -15.00 15.12
CA GLN A 365 -10.74 -15.83 16.29
C GLN A 365 -9.36 -16.50 16.21
N GLU A 366 -8.90 -16.80 15.00
CA GLU A 366 -7.59 -17.41 14.80
C GLU A 366 -6.52 -16.32 14.72
N PRO A 367 -5.47 -16.36 15.56
CA PRO A 367 -4.37 -15.44 15.43
C PRO A 367 -3.57 -15.68 14.15
N GLY A 368 -3.10 -14.60 13.51
CA GLY A 368 -2.27 -14.67 12.32
C GLY A 368 -2.60 -13.62 11.26
N ASP A 369 -2.15 -13.89 10.04
CA ASP A 369 -2.26 -12.99 8.91
C ASP A 369 -3.54 -13.23 8.14
N TYR A 370 -4.32 -12.16 7.92
CA TYR A 370 -5.53 -12.19 7.14
C TYR A 370 -5.35 -11.38 5.85
N TRP A 371 -5.70 -12.00 4.72
CA TRP A 371 -5.66 -11.38 3.41
C TRP A 371 -7.07 -11.04 2.94
N VAL A 372 -7.29 -9.77 2.63
CA VAL A 372 -8.55 -9.26 2.09
C VAL A 372 -8.37 -9.03 0.60
N THR A 373 -9.13 -9.76 -0.20
CA THR A 373 -9.20 -9.61 -1.66
C THR A 373 -10.54 -8.98 -2.02
N VAL A 374 -10.51 -7.87 -2.74
CA VAL A 374 -11.71 -7.17 -3.22
C VAL A 374 -11.74 -7.23 -4.72
N ARG A 375 -12.73 -7.94 -5.24
CA ARG A 375 -13.07 -7.97 -6.66
C ARG A 375 -14.20 -7.01 -6.95
N ALA A 376 -14.16 -6.37 -8.11
CA ALA A 376 -15.21 -5.47 -8.57
C ALA A 376 -15.66 -5.86 -9.97
N ASP A 377 -16.95 -6.04 -10.17
CA ASP A 377 -17.57 -6.37 -11.45
C ASP A 377 -18.63 -5.30 -11.80
N LYS A 378 -18.63 -4.83 -13.05
CA LYS A 378 -19.66 -3.93 -13.59
C LYS A 378 -20.32 -4.56 -14.80
N ASN A 379 -21.63 -4.78 -14.71
CA ASN A 379 -22.41 -5.47 -15.74
C ASN A 379 -21.83 -6.84 -16.14
N GLY A 380 -21.27 -7.58 -15.17
CA GLY A 380 -20.66 -8.91 -15.39
C GLY A 380 -19.22 -8.89 -15.92
N ASN A 381 -18.60 -7.71 -16.07
CA ASN A 381 -17.19 -7.59 -16.47
C ASN A 381 -16.31 -7.12 -15.30
N PRO A 382 -15.15 -7.73 -15.05
CA PRO A 382 -14.24 -7.30 -14.00
C PRO A 382 -13.66 -5.92 -14.29
N LEU A 383 -13.70 -5.04 -13.28
CA LEU A 383 -13.09 -3.72 -13.29
C LEU A 383 -11.65 -3.83 -12.79
N GLY A 384 -10.70 -4.09 -13.70
CA GLY A 384 -9.27 -4.15 -13.36
C GLY A 384 -8.87 -5.39 -12.54
N PHE A 385 -7.78 -5.26 -11.79
CA PHE A 385 -7.25 -6.31 -10.92
C PHE A 385 -7.90 -6.27 -9.53
N ASP A 386 -7.95 -7.42 -8.87
CA ASP A 386 -8.45 -7.53 -7.50
C ASP A 386 -7.55 -6.73 -6.54
N ALA A 387 -8.17 -5.88 -5.72
CA ALA A 387 -7.45 -5.10 -4.73
C ALA A 387 -7.18 -5.95 -3.49
N THR A 388 -5.91 -6.15 -3.16
CA THR A 388 -5.51 -6.97 -2.01
C THR A 388 -4.98 -6.09 -0.89
N THR A 389 -5.45 -6.30 0.34
CA THR A 389 -4.96 -5.65 1.55
C THR A 389 -4.83 -6.65 2.69
N ARG A 390 -4.04 -6.33 3.72
CA ARG A 390 -3.70 -7.27 4.81
C ARG A 390 -3.90 -6.63 6.17
N PHE A 391 -4.39 -7.42 7.12
CA PHE A 391 -4.39 -7.09 8.54
C PHE A 391 -3.91 -8.31 9.36
N ILE A 392 -3.51 -8.04 10.60
CA ILE A 392 -2.99 -9.04 11.53
C ILE A 392 -3.95 -9.15 12.70
N VAL A 393 -4.32 -10.38 13.06
CA VAL A 393 -4.93 -10.70 14.34
C VAL A 393 -3.80 -11.12 15.28
N ASP A 394 -3.49 -10.27 16.25
CA ASP A 394 -2.44 -10.51 17.22
C ASP A 394 -3.00 -11.43 18.33
N PRO A 395 -2.35 -12.55 18.69
CA PRO A 395 -2.82 -13.44 19.77
C PRO A 395 -2.84 -12.77 21.16
N ARG A 396 -2.40 -11.53 21.29
CA ARG A 396 -2.35 -10.80 22.55
C ARG A 396 -3.74 -10.54 23.11
N ASP A 397 -3.91 -10.98 24.35
CA ASP A 397 -5.03 -10.62 25.21
C ASP A 397 -4.65 -9.37 26.03
N LEU A 398 -5.39 -8.28 25.81
CA LEU A 398 -5.20 -7.00 26.49
C LEU A 398 -5.31 -7.11 28.01
N GLU A 399 -6.11 -8.06 28.53
CA GLU A 399 -6.23 -8.28 29.98
C GLU A 399 -4.99 -8.94 30.58
N LEU A 400 -4.30 -9.76 29.79
CA LEU A 400 -3.10 -10.46 30.26
C LEU A 400 -1.81 -9.70 29.94
N ASP A 401 -1.86 -8.62 29.15
CA ASP A 401 -0.70 -7.85 28.70
C ASP A 401 0.09 -7.24 29.89
N ASN A 402 -0.63 -6.87 30.95
CA ASN A 402 -0.04 -6.51 32.24
C ASN A 402 -0.58 -7.42 33.35
N PRO A 403 0.08 -8.54 33.66
CA PRO A 403 -0.35 -9.44 34.72
C PRO A 403 -0.03 -8.90 36.13
N ALA A 404 0.58 -7.71 36.25
CA ALA A 404 0.88 -7.12 37.54
C ALA A 404 -0.41 -6.69 38.25
N ALA A 405 -0.55 -7.04 39.52
CA ALA A 405 -1.64 -6.57 40.35
C ALA A 405 -1.56 -5.04 40.55
N ASP A 406 -2.65 -4.33 40.27
CA ASP A 406 -2.77 -2.91 40.60
C ASP A 406 -3.21 -2.75 42.06
N TYR A 407 -2.22 -2.70 42.96
CA TYR A 407 -2.45 -2.51 44.39
C TYR A 407 -3.18 -1.21 44.71
N SER A 408 -3.00 -0.16 43.91
CA SER A 408 -3.64 1.14 44.14
C SER A 408 -5.14 1.09 43.85
N LEU A 409 -5.53 0.38 42.79
CA LEU A 409 -6.93 0.13 42.46
C LEU A 409 -7.59 -0.78 43.51
N LEU A 410 -6.90 -1.84 43.93
CA LEU A 410 -7.39 -2.75 44.98
C LEU A 410 -7.64 -2.01 46.29
N GLU A 411 -6.73 -1.13 46.71
CA GLU A 411 -6.89 -0.28 47.90
C GLU A 411 -8.05 0.71 47.75
N SER A 412 -8.22 1.30 46.57
CA SER A 412 -9.34 2.19 46.27
C SER A 412 -10.69 1.46 46.37
N ILE A 413 -10.81 0.26 45.79
CA ILE A 413 -12.02 -0.57 45.88
C ILE A 413 -12.29 -0.97 47.34
N ALA A 414 -11.24 -1.38 48.06
CA ALA A 414 -11.34 -1.74 49.46
C ALA A 414 -11.87 -0.58 50.31
N SER A 415 -11.29 0.62 50.16
CA SER A 415 -11.73 1.81 50.90
C SER A 415 -13.18 2.22 50.61
N LEU A 416 -13.62 2.11 49.35
CA LEU A 416 -14.99 2.43 48.93
C LEU A 416 -16.02 1.38 49.40
N SER A 417 -15.64 0.11 49.40
CA SER A 417 -16.53 -0.99 49.81
C SER A 417 -16.52 -1.27 51.32
N GLY A 418 -15.60 -0.65 52.07
CA GLY A 418 -15.33 -0.97 53.48
C GLY A 418 -14.57 -2.29 53.68
N GLY A 419 -13.95 -2.82 52.62
CA GLY A 419 -13.08 -4.00 52.64
C GLY A 419 -11.61 -3.66 52.92
N SER A 420 -10.74 -4.67 52.79
CA SER A 420 -9.28 -4.54 52.94
C SER A 420 -8.53 -5.20 51.78
N SER A 421 -7.54 -4.52 51.20
CA SER A 421 -6.59 -5.11 50.25
C SER A 421 -5.56 -5.94 51.02
N LEU A 422 -5.25 -7.15 50.55
CA LEU A 422 -4.35 -8.08 51.24
C LEU A 422 -3.38 -8.71 50.23
N PRO A 423 -2.07 -8.71 50.53
CA PRO A 423 -1.09 -9.42 49.73
C PRO A 423 -1.19 -10.94 50.00
N PRO A 424 -0.78 -11.82 49.06
CA PRO A 424 -0.93 -13.27 49.19
C PRO A 424 -0.31 -13.87 50.45
N GLU A 425 0.78 -13.28 50.95
CA GLU A 425 1.50 -13.72 52.15
C GLU A 425 0.68 -13.52 53.43
N GLU A 426 -0.23 -12.55 53.43
CA GLU A 426 -1.11 -12.25 54.57
C GLU A 426 -2.43 -13.02 54.52
N LEU A 427 -2.67 -13.79 53.45
CA LEU A 427 -3.93 -14.52 53.27
C LEU A 427 -4.16 -15.51 54.42
N GLU A 428 -3.14 -16.26 54.84
CA GLU A 428 -3.27 -17.26 55.91
C GLU A 428 -3.61 -16.60 57.26
N SER A 429 -2.95 -15.48 57.58
CA SER A 429 -3.21 -14.75 58.82
C SER A 429 -4.59 -14.10 58.81
N PHE A 430 -5.03 -13.57 57.66
CA PHE A 430 -6.37 -13.05 57.47
C PHE A 430 -7.44 -14.13 57.64
N LEU A 431 -7.29 -15.29 56.98
CA LEU A 431 -8.23 -16.41 57.11
C LEU A 431 -8.31 -16.89 58.56
N THR A 432 -7.17 -16.95 59.25
CA THR A 432 -7.11 -17.32 60.67
C THR A 432 -7.81 -16.30 61.55
N ARG A 433 -7.59 -15.00 61.33
CA ARG A 433 -8.29 -13.91 62.05
C ARG A 433 -9.79 -13.95 61.78
N MET A 434 -10.20 -14.10 60.53
CA MET A 434 -11.61 -14.13 60.14
C MET A 434 -12.35 -15.33 60.75
N ASN A 435 -11.69 -16.50 60.82
CA ASN A 435 -12.23 -17.68 61.48
C ASN A 435 -12.31 -17.49 63.01
N LYS A 436 -11.32 -16.83 63.61
CA LYS A 436 -11.26 -16.54 65.05
C LYS A 436 -12.29 -15.48 65.48
N GLU A 437 -12.49 -14.45 64.67
CA GLU A 437 -13.43 -13.35 64.91
C GLU A 437 -14.87 -13.71 64.54
N LYS A 438 -15.10 -14.89 63.91
CA LYS A 438 -16.43 -15.31 63.41
C LYS A 438 -17.14 -14.19 62.65
N LEU A 439 -16.42 -13.48 61.78
CA LEU A 439 -17.01 -12.44 60.94
C LEU A 439 -18.12 -12.98 60.01
N TRP A 440 -18.14 -14.31 59.80
CA TRP A 440 -19.27 -15.07 59.27
C TRP A 440 -20.33 -15.42 60.31
N ASN A 441 -20.66 -14.50 61.22
CA ASN A 441 -21.89 -14.63 61.97
C ASN A 441 -23.04 -14.43 60.99
N ASN A 442 -23.44 -15.55 60.37
CA ASN A 442 -24.70 -15.74 59.68
C ASN A 442 -25.84 -15.66 60.71
N ASP A 443 -25.92 -14.56 61.46
CA ASP A 443 -27.21 -14.09 61.97
C ASP A 443 -27.98 -13.57 60.75
N LEU A 444 -28.36 -14.52 59.87
CA LEU A 444 -29.50 -14.40 59.00
C LEU A 444 -30.64 -14.02 59.93
N THR A 445 -30.88 -12.72 60.06
CA THR A 445 -32.03 -12.18 60.78
C THR A 445 -33.24 -12.56 59.94
N ARG A 446 -33.68 -13.80 60.14
CA ARG A 446 -34.86 -14.34 59.51
C ARG A 446 -36.03 -13.62 60.15
N TYR A 447 -36.49 -12.56 59.50
CA TYR A 447 -37.75 -11.91 59.86
C TYR A 447 -38.89 -12.90 59.66
N ARG A 448 -39.16 -13.71 60.69
CA ARG A 448 -40.34 -14.56 60.75
C ARG A 448 -41.49 -13.69 61.27
N ARG A 449 -42.32 -13.17 60.35
CA ARG A 449 -43.64 -12.64 60.74
C ARG A 449 -44.46 -13.80 61.27
N VAL A 450 -44.54 -13.92 62.59
CA VAL A 450 -45.48 -14.83 63.25
C VAL A 450 -46.78 -14.06 63.39
N SER A 451 -47.81 -14.51 62.70
CA SER A 451 -49.17 -13.99 62.85
C SER A 451 -49.70 -14.46 64.21
N LEU A 452 -49.95 -13.52 65.14
CA LEU A 452 -50.43 -13.84 66.49
C LEU A 452 -51.87 -14.38 66.49
N TRP A 453 -52.66 -14.04 65.47
CA TRP A 453 -54.04 -14.49 65.28
C TRP A 453 -54.15 -15.82 64.52
N ASP A 454 -53.12 -16.20 63.76
CA ASP A 454 -53.09 -17.46 62.99
C ASP A 454 -52.34 -18.55 63.78
N ASN A 455 -52.79 -18.78 65.02
CA ASN A 455 -52.25 -19.83 65.88
C ASN A 455 -53.40 -20.61 66.53
N TRP A 456 -53.27 -21.93 66.58
CA TRP A 456 -54.34 -22.82 67.06
C TRP A 456 -54.75 -22.53 68.51
N TYR A 457 -53.83 -22.02 69.34
CA TYR A 457 -54.15 -21.57 70.70
C TYR A 457 -55.14 -20.39 70.72
N PHE A 458 -55.01 -19.44 69.79
CA PHE A 458 -55.93 -18.30 69.69
C PHE A 458 -57.30 -18.76 69.18
N LEU A 459 -57.33 -19.66 68.19
CA LEU A 459 -58.55 -20.32 67.73
C LEU A 459 -59.26 -21.04 68.88
N LEU A 460 -58.53 -21.82 69.69
CA LEU A 460 -59.09 -22.55 70.82
C LEU A 460 -59.62 -21.60 71.89
N CYS A 461 -58.91 -20.51 72.18
CA CYS A 461 -59.36 -19.48 73.11
C CYS A 461 -60.62 -18.75 72.60
N PHE A 462 -60.71 -18.47 71.30
CA PHE A 462 -61.89 -17.87 70.66
C PHE A 462 -63.10 -18.82 70.69
N ILE A 463 -62.89 -20.11 70.38
CA ILE A 463 -63.93 -21.15 70.48
C ILE A 463 -64.39 -21.30 71.93
N LEU A 464 -63.48 -21.27 72.91
CA LEU A 464 -63.82 -21.33 74.32
C LEU A 464 -64.65 -20.11 74.76
N LEU A 465 -64.30 -18.90 74.31
CA LEU A 465 -65.07 -17.70 74.60
C LEU A 465 -66.47 -17.75 73.98
N LEU A 466 -66.60 -18.19 72.73
CA LEU A 466 -67.90 -18.40 72.08
C LEU A 466 -68.71 -19.51 72.75
N SER A 467 -68.06 -20.60 73.14
CA SER A 467 -68.72 -21.71 73.83
C SER A 467 -69.17 -21.31 75.23
N ALA A 468 -68.36 -20.50 75.93
CA ALA A 468 -68.72 -19.92 77.22
C ALA A 468 -69.85 -18.90 77.07
N GLU A 469 -69.81 -18.04 76.06
CA GLU A 469 -70.91 -17.11 75.75
C GLU A 469 -72.20 -17.88 75.45
N TRP A 470 -72.14 -18.90 74.60
CA TRP A 470 -73.29 -19.75 74.29
C TRP A 470 -73.81 -20.47 75.52
N PHE A 471 -72.92 -21.02 76.36
CA PHE A 471 -73.29 -21.67 77.62
C PHE A 471 -73.96 -20.67 78.57
N PHE A 472 -73.42 -19.46 78.71
CA PHE A 472 -74.03 -18.40 79.50
C PHE A 472 -75.38 -17.93 78.93
N ARG A 473 -75.51 -17.82 77.60
CA ARG A 473 -76.78 -17.48 76.92
C ARG A 473 -77.83 -18.57 77.12
N LYS A 474 -77.45 -19.84 77.01
CA LYS A 474 -78.32 -21.00 77.25
C LYS A 474 -78.73 -21.10 78.72
N HIS A 475 -77.82 -20.83 79.65
CA HIS A 475 -78.12 -20.83 81.08
C HIS A 475 -79.01 -19.65 81.50
N LYS A 476 -78.91 -18.50 80.81
CA LYS A 476 -79.77 -17.32 81.03
C LYS A 476 -81.03 -17.26 80.15
N GLY A 477 -81.27 -18.25 79.28
CA GLY A 477 -82.50 -18.38 78.49
C GLY A 477 -82.68 -17.40 77.32
N LEU A 478 -81.59 -16.92 76.70
CA LEU A 478 -81.62 -15.95 75.60
C LEU A 478 -81.51 -16.58 74.19
N VAL A 479 -81.53 -17.91 74.10
CA VAL A 479 -81.62 -18.71 72.86
C VAL A 479 -82.47 -19.95 73.12
#